data_AF-A0AAQ3TI91-F1
#
_entry.id   AF-A0AAQ3TI91-F1
#
_cell.length_a   1.000
_cell.length_b   1.000
_cell.length_c   1.000
_cell.angle_alpha   90.00
_cell.angle_beta   90.00
_cell.angle_gamma   90.00
#
_symmetry.space_group_name_H-M   'P 1'
#
loop_
_entity.id
_entity.type
_entity.pdbx_description
1 polymer ?
#
loop_
_entity_poly.entity_id
_entity_poly.type
_entity_poly.pdbx_seq_one_letter_code
_entity_poly.pdbx_strand_id
1 'polypeptide(L)'
;MALAQEESLAAPLLEPTGRPRDPFVEVRLYRRSAGPVEIFRSELSGPRRDRLDVRRIQAIHGLRALFAFKPEGSRRGLRIRCDPAAGYSALPFRDGAAIALDGEPKESWTKPVSVIVAGLLVPAVVAAIAVNGVPEPLRSSRVISGMFPPWILVSAVIIFARARTRPRAP
;
A
#
# COMPACT_ATOMS: atom_id res chain seq x y z
N MET A 1 56.52 -40.29 39.96
CA MET A 1 56.98 -39.78 38.65
C MET A 1 56.16 -40.52 37.60
N ALA A 2 55.04 -39.92 37.13
CA ALA A 2 54.95 -39.17 35.86
C ALA A 2 55.09 -40.13 34.65
N LEU A 3 54.17 -40.32 33.69
CA LEU A 3 53.06 -39.55 33.11
C LEU A 3 52.13 -40.56 32.39
N ALA A 4 50.81 -40.50 32.57
CA ALA A 4 49.83 -39.90 31.64
C ALA A 4 49.79 -40.52 30.24
N GLN A 5 48.72 -41.25 29.94
CA GLN A 5 48.07 -41.17 28.63
C GLN A 5 46.59 -41.50 28.77
N GLU A 6 45.76 -40.45 28.74
CA GLU A 6 44.31 -40.55 28.67
C GLU A 6 43.89 -41.14 27.34
N GLU A 7 43.21 -42.28 27.38
CA GLU A 7 42.60 -42.90 26.22
C GLU A 7 41.16 -42.38 26.06
N SER A 8 41.07 -41.31 25.27
CA SER A 8 40.02 -41.08 24.27
C SER A 8 38.55 -41.14 24.72
N LEU A 9 38.03 -39.96 25.02
CA LEU A 9 36.61 -39.60 25.01
C LEU A 9 35.98 -39.88 23.64
N ALA A 10 35.38 -41.05 23.48
CA ALA A 10 34.47 -41.34 22.37
C ALA A 10 33.05 -40.84 22.70
N ALA A 11 32.85 -39.53 22.65
CA ALA A 11 31.51 -38.96 22.49
C ALA A 11 31.15 -39.00 20.99
N PRO A 12 29.98 -39.54 20.59
CA PRO A 12 29.59 -39.51 19.18
C PRO A 12 29.36 -38.05 18.79
N LEU A 13 30.24 -37.54 17.92
CA LEU A 13 30.07 -36.27 17.23
C LEU A 13 28.73 -36.32 16.49
N LEU A 14 27.78 -35.52 16.96
CA LEU A 14 26.61 -35.16 16.18
C LEU A 14 27.12 -34.47 14.91
N GLU A 15 27.06 -35.18 13.79
CA GLU A 15 27.23 -34.63 12.44
C GLU A 15 26.43 -33.33 12.30
N PRO A 16 27.05 -32.18 11.96
CA PRO A 16 26.32 -30.98 11.57
C PRO A 16 25.74 -31.18 10.17
N THR A 17 24.70 -31.99 10.04
CA THR A 17 23.95 -32.14 8.80
C THR A 17 23.12 -30.87 8.54
N GLY A 18 23.67 -29.99 7.71
CA GLY A 18 22.93 -28.94 7.03
C GLY A 18 23.60 -27.57 7.12
N ARG A 19 23.82 -26.94 5.96
CA ARG A 19 24.08 -25.49 5.92
C ARG A 19 22.98 -24.78 6.71
N PRO A 20 23.30 -23.76 7.52
CA PRO A 20 22.27 -22.98 8.20
C PRO A 20 21.30 -22.44 7.15
N ARG A 21 20.05 -22.90 7.22
CA ARG A 21 18.99 -22.39 6.35
C ARG A 21 18.71 -20.95 6.75
N ASP A 22 18.54 -20.08 5.76
CA ASP A 22 18.19 -18.70 6.06
C ASP A 22 16.78 -18.65 6.68
N PRO A 23 16.61 -17.93 7.81
CA PRO A 23 15.34 -17.85 8.50
C PRO A 23 14.31 -17.14 7.61
N PHE A 24 13.05 -17.58 7.67
CA PHE A 24 11.99 -17.09 6.79
C PHE A 24 10.68 -16.86 7.54
N VAL A 25 9.80 -16.06 6.95
CA VAL A 25 8.41 -15.90 7.40
C VAL A 25 7.47 -16.17 6.24
N GLU A 26 6.31 -16.76 6.53
CA GLU A 26 5.21 -16.84 5.58
C GLU A 26 4.41 -15.54 5.66
N VAL A 27 4.38 -14.80 4.56
CA VAL A 27 3.64 -13.55 4.43
C VAL A 27 2.34 -13.82 3.69
N ARG A 28 1.22 -13.49 4.33
CA ARG A 28 -0.10 -13.41 3.70
C ARG A 28 -0.39 -11.95 3.43
N LEU A 29 -0.25 -11.54 2.17
CA LEU A 29 -0.39 -10.15 1.76
C LEU A 29 -1.84 -9.85 1.36
N TYR A 30 -2.43 -8.86 2.00
CA TYR A 30 -3.75 -8.31 1.74
C TYR A 30 -3.60 -6.95 1.07
N ARG A 31 -4.63 -6.51 0.32
CA ARG A 31 -4.69 -5.15 -0.22
C ARG A 31 -5.94 -4.46 0.28
N ARG A 32 -5.78 -3.42 1.11
CA ARG A 32 -6.88 -2.68 1.73
C ARG A 32 -7.87 -3.61 2.44
N SER A 33 -7.31 -4.57 3.18
CA SER A 33 -8.04 -5.59 3.95
C SER A 33 -8.95 -6.51 3.09
N ALA A 34 -8.78 -6.51 1.77
CA ALA A 34 -9.53 -7.36 0.85
C ALA A 34 -8.71 -8.60 0.46
N GLY A 35 -8.98 -9.71 1.17
CA GLY A 35 -8.44 -11.05 0.90
C GLY A 35 -6.91 -11.17 0.96
N PRO A 36 -6.34 -12.37 1.14
CA PRO A 36 -4.93 -12.59 0.84
C PRO A 36 -4.78 -12.59 -0.68
N VAL A 37 -4.23 -11.51 -1.22
CA VAL A 37 -3.88 -11.35 -2.64
C VAL A 37 -2.76 -12.32 -3.01
N GLU A 38 -1.85 -12.59 -2.08
CA GLU A 38 -0.70 -13.45 -2.32
C GLU A 38 -0.19 -14.05 -1.01
N ILE A 39 0.27 -15.29 -1.05
CA ILE A 39 0.96 -15.96 0.06
C ILE A 39 2.35 -16.35 -0.43
N PHE A 40 3.39 -15.83 0.21
CA PHE A 40 4.77 -16.07 -0.19
C PHE A 40 5.69 -16.17 1.02
N ARG A 41 6.89 -16.73 0.81
CA ARG A 41 7.94 -16.77 1.84
C ARG A 41 8.88 -15.59 1.65
N SER A 42 9.11 -14.84 2.72
CA SER A 42 10.14 -13.80 2.77
C SER A 42 11.25 -14.23 3.71
N GLU A 43 12.48 -14.19 3.24
CA GLU A 43 13.66 -14.36 4.10
C GLU A 43 13.76 -13.20 5.09
N LEU A 44 14.31 -13.50 6.26
CA LEU A 44 14.64 -12.54 7.30
C LEU A 44 16.07 -12.06 7.14
N SER A 45 16.22 -10.76 7.14
CA SER A 45 17.45 -10.01 6.88
C SER A 45 17.89 -9.22 8.12
N GLY A 46 18.96 -8.45 7.97
CA GLY A 46 19.52 -7.61 9.02
C GLY A 46 20.58 -8.31 9.89
N PRO A 47 21.17 -7.60 10.86
CA PRO A 47 22.35 -8.07 11.60
C PRO A 47 22.12 -9.39 12.37
N ARG A 48 20.87 -9.62 12.79
CA ARG A 48 20.46 -10.83 13.53
C ARG A 48 19.64 -11.80 12.68
N ARG A 49 19.49 -11.52 11.38
CA ARG A 49 18.64 -12.29 10.45
C ARG A 49 17.22 -12.49 10.99
N ASP A 50 16.67 -11.45 11.62
CA ASP A 50 15.37 -11.47 12.28
C ASP A 50 14.43 -10.37 11.76
N ARG A 51 14.84 -9.57 10.77
CA ARG A 51 14.06 -8.42 10.28
C ARG A 51 13.50 -8.66 8.90
N LEU A 52 12.28 -8.18 8.66
CA LEU A 52 11.66 -8.25 7.36
C LEU A 52 12.24 -7.16 6.43
N ASP A 53 12.53 -7.50 5.18
CA ASP A 53 12.88 -6.51 4.15
C ASP A 53 11.62 -5.81 3.62
N VAL A 54 11.20 -4.77 4.33
CA VAL A 54 9.98 -4.02 4.06
C VAL A 54 10.07 -3.29 2.71
N ARG A 55 11.24 -2.74 2.38
CA ARG A 55 11.44 -2.01 1.11
C ARG A 55 11.36 -2.93 -0.09
N ARG A 56 11.98 -4.10 -0.03
CA ARG A 56 11.91 -5.09 -1.12
C ARG A 56 10.48 -5.53 -1.36
N ILE A 57 9.72 -5.86 -0.30
CA ILE A 57 8.31 -6.24 -0.43
C ILE A 57 7.49 -5.09 -1.02
N GLN A 58 7.70 -3.85 -0.56
CA GLN A 58 7.00 -2.69 -1.12
C GLN A 58 7.30 -2.50 -2.62
N ALA A 59 8.55 -2.68 -3.04
CA ALA A 59 8.95 -2.55 -4.43
C ALA A 59 8.33 -3.64 -5.31
N ILE A 60 8.41 -4.91 -4.88
CA ILE A 60 7.89 -6.07 -5.63
C ILE A 60 6.37 -5.96 -5.83
N HIS A 61 5.63 -5.61 -4.78
CA HIS A 61 4.16 -5.60 -4.84
C HIS A 61 3.55 -4.23 -5.14
N GLY A 62 4.37 -3.20 -5.45
CA GLY A 62 3.91 -1.86 -5.80
C GLY A 62 3.20 -1.11 -4.67
N LEU A 63 3.67 -1.28 -3.44
CA LEU A 63 3.02 -0.77 -2.23
C LEU A 63 3.67 0.52 -1.73
N ARG A 64 2.86 1.42 -1.17
CA ARG A 64 3.31 2.63 -0.47
C ARG A 64 3.65 2.36 0.99
N ALA A 65 2.87 1.50 1.63
CA ALA A 65 3.00 1.19 3.05
C ALA A 65 2.54 -0.24 3.34
N LEU A 66 3.05 -0.80 4.44
CA LEU A 66 2.70 -2.13 4.94
C LEU A 66 2.20 -2.02 6.39
N PHE A 67 1.17 -2.80 6.70
CA PHE A 67 0.55 -2.84 8.02
C PHE A 67 0.44 -4.29 8.48
N ALA A 68 1.02 -4.64 9.64
CA ALA A 68 0.84 -5.95 10.24
C ALA A 68 -0.50 -5.98 10.98
N PHE A 69 -1.30 -7.03 10.80
CA PHE A 69 -2.57 -7.17 11.52
C PHE A 69 -2.83 -8.63 11.92
N LYS A 70 -3.79 -8.83 12.83
CA LYS A 70 -4.24 -10.17 13.23
C LYS A 70 -5.60 -10.44 12.58
N PRO A 71 -5.70 -11.34 11.58
CA PRO A 71 -6.95 -11.55 10.85
C PRO A 71 -8.08 -12.06 11.77
N GLU A 72 -7.75 -12.78 12.84
CA GLU A 72 -8.71 -13.44 13.74
C GLU A 72 -9.25 -12.55 14.87
N GLY A 73 -8.64 -11.38 15.13
CA GLY A 73 -8.96 -10.61 16.34
C GLY A 73 -8.93 -9.09 16.20
N SER A 74 -8.33 -8.53 15.14
CA SER A 74 -8.31 -7.08 14.94
C SER A 74 -8.19 -6.71 13.47
N ARG A 75 -9.15 -5.90 13.00
CA ARG A 75 -9.07 -5.23 11.69
C ARG A 75 -8.16 -4.00 11.71
N ARG A 76 -7.67 -3.56 12.87
CA ARG A 76 -6.69 -2.46 12.95
C ARG A 76 -5.28 -3.01 12.74
N GLY A 77 -4.71 -2.70 11.59
CA GLY A 77 -3.31 -2.99 11.30
C GLY A 77 -2.36 -1.97 11.93
N LEU A 78 -1.25 -2.45 12.46
CA LEU A 78 -0.12 -1.64 12.92
C LEU A 78 0.81 -1.38 11.75
N ARG A 79 1.08 -0.11 11.44
CA ARG A 79 2.01 0.26 10.37
C ARG A 79 3.41 -0.26 10.69
N ILE A 80 3.98 -1.05 9.79
CA ILE A 80 5.38 -1.46 9.87
C ILE A 80 6.23 -0.26 9.46
N ARG A 81 6.97 0.29 10.41
CA ARG A 81 7.97 1.33 10.14
C ARG A 81 9.21 0.67 9.54
N CYS A 82 9.65 1.18 8.40
CA CYS A 82 10.94 0.81 7.81
C CYS A 82 12.03 1.74 8.34
N ASP A 83 13.20 1.19 8.63
CA ASP A 83 14.41 1.98 8.83
C ASP A 83 14.74 2.73 7.52
N PRO A 84 14.88 4.08 7.54
CA PRO A 84 15.20 4.84 6.33
C PRO A 84 16.56 4.50 5.71
N ALA A 85 17.52 4.01 6.49
CA ALA A 85 18.84 3.63 5.99
C ALA A 85 18.82 2.21 5.39
N ALA A 86 18.33 1.23 6.15
CA ALA A 86 18.46 -0.17 5.80
C ALA A 86 17.20 -0.77 5.13
N GLY A 87 16.04 -0.14 5.26
CA GLY A 87 14.78 -0.62 4.69
C GLY A 87 14.13 -1.79 5.43
N TYR A 88 14.71 -2.24 6.54
CA TYR A 88 14.20 -3.34 7.35
C TYR A 88 13.07 -2.93 8.29
N SER A 89 12.29 -3.91 8.76
CA SER A 89 11.30 -3.70 9.81
C SER A 89 11.98 -3.28 11.12
N ALA A 90 11.32 -2.38 11.86
CA ALA A 90 11.77 -1.99 13.20
C ALA A 90 11.66 -3.14 14.22
N LEU A 91 10.69 -4.04 14.03
CA LEU A 91 10.44 -5.18 14.91
C LEU A 91 11.01 -6.48 14.32
N PRO A 92 11.53 -7.37 15.16
CA PRO A 92 11.98 -8.69 14.74
C PRO A 92 10.80 -9.65 14.56
N PHE A 93 11.02 -10.67 13.73
CA PHE A 93 10.11 -11.78 13.47
C PHE A 93 10.80 -13.11 13.80
N ARG A 94 9.99 -14.12 14.10
CA ARG A 94 10.46 -15.48 14.36
C ARG A 94 10.55 -16.26 13.06
N ASP A 95 11.53 -17.15 12.97
CA ASP A 95 11.64 -18.12 11.88
C ASP A 95 10.40 -19.02 11.82
N GLY A 96 9.91 -19.29 10.61
CA GLY A 96 8.70 -20.06 10.33
C GLY A 96 7.39 -19.37 10.70
N ALA A 97 7.41 -18.11 11.16
CA ALA A 97 6.18 -17.42 11.55
C ALA A 97 5.28 -17.11 10.34
N ALA A 98 3.97 -17.34 10.49
CA ALA A 98 2.97 -16.90 9.54
C ALA A 98 2.40 -15.53 9.96
N ILE A 99 2.56 -14.52 9.11
CA ILE A 99 2.14 -13.14 9.38
C ILE A 99 1.17 -12.64 8.31
N ALA A 100 0.18 -11.85 8.72
CA ALA A 100 -0.72 -11.17 7.81
C ALA A 100 -0.31 -9.69 7.67
N LEU A 101 -0.07 -9.27 6.43
CA LEU A 101 0.30 -7.90 6.07
C LEU A 101 -0.77 -7.30 5.18
N ASP A 102 -1.21 -6.09 5.47
CA ASP A 102 -2.07 -5.29 4.59
C ASP A 102 -1.23 -4.21 3.90
N GLY A 103 -1.23 -4.25 2.57
CA GLY A 103 -0.50 -3.34 1.71
C GLY A 103 -1.39 -2.19 1.23
N GLU A 104 -0.96 -0.96 1.50
CA GLU A 104 -1.53 0.21 0.85
C GLU A 104 -0.92 0.34 -0.56
N PRO A 105 -1.70 0.25 -1.65
CA PRO A 105 -1.17 0.37 -3.00
C PRO A 105 -0.63 1.78 -3.23
N LYS A 106 0.45 1.90 -4.00
CA LYS A 106 0.93 3.20 -4.46
C LYS A 106 -0.16 3.82 -5.33
N GLU A 107 -0.72 4.96 -4.90
CA GLU A 107 -1.77 5.65 -5.65
C GLU A 107 -1.26 5.93 -7.07
N SER A 108 -2.00 5.46 -8.07
CA SER A 108 -1.69 5.77 -9.46
C SER A 108 -1.92 7.26 -9.69
N TRP A 109 -0.94 7.95 -10.29
CA TRP A 109 -1.04 9.37 -10.64
C TRP A 109 -2.21 9.70 -11.59
N THR A 110 -2.82 8.68 -12.18
CA THR A 110 -3.99 8.80 -13.06
C THR A 110 -5.21 9.42 -12.36
N LYS A 111 -5.42 9.16 -11.06
CA LYS A 111 -6.55 9.73 -10.32
C LYS A 111 -6.47 11.25 -10.18
N PRO A 112 -5.38 11.85 -9.67
CA PRO A 112 -5.27 13.30 -9.60
C PRO A 112 -5.27 13.96 -10.99
N VAL A 113 -4.64 13.34 -12.00
CA VAL A 113 -4.65 13.89 -13.37
C VAL A 113 -6.07 13.95 -13.93
N SER A 114 -6.87 12.90 -13.78
CA SER A 114 -8.27 12.90 -14.25
C SER A 114 -9.09 14.02 -13.59
N VAL A 115 -8.88 14.28 -12.29
CA VAL A 115 -9.54 15.39 -11.58
C VAL A 115 -9.13 16.75 -12.13
N ILE A 116 -7.85 16.95 -12.45
CA ILE A 116 -7.34 18.20 -13.03
C ILE A 116 -7.90 18.40 -14.44
N VAL A 117 -7.84 17.37 -15.29
CA VAL A 117 -8.34 17.41 -16.67
C VAL A 117 -9.84 17.68 -16.68
N ALA A 118 -10.63 16.98 -15.85
CA ALA A 118 -12.06 17.23 -15.72
C ALA A 118 -12.34 18.65 -15.20
N GLY A 119 -11.55 19.12 -14.22
CA GLY A 119 -11.66 20.47 -13.67
C GLY A 119 -11.33 21.59 -14.65
N LEU A 120 -10.56 21.33 -15.71
CA LEU A 120 -10.22 22.30 -16.74
C LEU A 120 -11.17 22.22 -17.95
N LEU A 121 -11.51 21.00 -18.39
CA LEU A 121 -12.36 20.77 -19.56
C LEU A 121 -13.81 21.18 -19.30
N VAL A 122 -14.37 20.87 -18.14
CA VAL A 122 -15.78 21.18 -17.86
C VAL A 122 -16.06 22.69 -17.91
N PRO A 123 -15.28 23.57 -17.24
CA PRO A 123 -15.48 25.01 -17.35
C PRO A 123 -15.18 25.56 -18.74
N ALA A 124 -14.15 25.04 -19.42
CA ALA A 124 -13.81 25.48 -20.78
C ALA A 124 -14.94 25.19 -21.77
N VAL A 125 -15.56 24.01 -21.68
CA VAL A 125 -16.73 23.64 -22.50
C VAL A 125 -17.93 24.53 -22.16
N VAL A 126 -18.20 24.79 -20.89
CA VAL A 126 -19.30 25.69 -20.47
C VAL A 126 -19.06 27.12 -20.98
N ALA A 127 -17.84 27.64 -20.88
CA ALA A 127 -17.48 28.95 -21.41
C ALA A 127 -17.59 29.01 -22.93
N ALA A 128 -17.13 27.97 -23.63
CA ALA A 128 -17.23 27.88 -25.09
C ALA A 128 -18.69 27.86 -25.57
N ILE A 129 -19.58 27.16 -24.86
CA ILE A 129 -21.02 27.14 -25.12
C ILE A 129 -21.66 28.51 -24.84
N ALA A 130 -21.21 29.21 -23.80
CA ALA A 130 -21.70 30.55 -23.48
C ALA A 130 -21.31 31.61 -24.53
N VAL A 131 -20.09 31.52 -25.08
CA VAL A 131 -19.58 32.49 -26.08
C VAL A 131 -20.05 32.17 -27.50
N ASN A 132 -19.99 30.90 -27.90
CA ASN A 132 -20.27 30.49 -29.28
C ASN A 132 -21.72 30.01 -29.50
N GLY A 133 -22.51 29.97 -28.42
CA GLY A 133 -23.85 29.40 -28.43
C GLY A 133 -23.85 27.87 -28.36
N VAL A 134 -25.00 27.32 -27.97
CA VAL A 134 -25.21 25.87 -27.86
C VAL A 134 -25.19 25.24 -29.26
N PRO A 135 -24.35 24.22 -29.52
CA PRO A 135 -24.29 23.56 -30.82
C PRO A 135 -25.62 22.83 -31.13
N GLU A 136 -26.03 22.82 -32.39
CA GLU A 136 -27.30 22.24 -32.90
C GLU A 136 -27.65 20.84 -32.33
N PRO A 137 -26.71 19.88 -32.19
CA PRO A 137 -27.01 18.59 -31.57
C PRO A 137 -27.50 18.69 -30.11
N LEU A 138 -26.99 19.67 -29.34
CA LEU A 138 -27.39 19.94 -27.96
C LEU A 138 -28.65 20.84 -27.87
N ARG A 139 -28.99 21.58 -28.93
CA ARG A 139 -30.28 22.30 -29.03
C ARG A 139 -31.46 21.33 -29.23
N SER A 140 -31.24 20.24 -29.95
CA SER A 140 -32.24 19.17 -30.15
C SER A 140 -32.51 18.33 -28.89
N SER A 141 -31.61 18.42 -27.91
CA SER A 141 -31.76 17.83 -26.58
C SER A 141 -32.63 18.74 -25.70
N ARG A 142 -33.79 18.24 -25.25
CA ARG A 142 -34.69 18.90 -24.29
C ARG A 142 -34.04 19.23 -22.93
N VAL A 143 -32.74 19.01 -22.76
CA VAL A 143 -31.99 19.32 -21.52
C VAL A 143 -31.73 20.82 -21.39
N ILE A 144 -31.64 21.57 -22.50
CA ILE A 144 -31.22 22.99 -22.46
C ILE A 144 -32.39 23.97 -22.61
N SER A 145 -33.47 23.60 -23.29
CA SER A 145 -34.59 24.51 -23.60
C SER A 145 -35.51 24.85 -22.41
N GLY A 146 -35.33 24.28 -21.20
CA GLY A 146 -36.28 24.53 -20.11
C GLY A 146 -35.86 24.23 -18.67
N MET A 147 -34.61 23.85 -18.37
CA MET A 147 -34.30 23.28 -17.04
C MET A 147 -33.04 23.76 -16.32
N PHE A 148 -32.36 24.81 -16.80
CA PHE A 148 -31.21 25.36 -16.05
C PHE A 148 -31.36 26.85 -15.75
N PRO A 149 -32.20 27.22 -14.76
CA PRO A 149 -32.18 28.55 -14.18
C PRO A 149 -30.74 28.92 -13.77
N PRO A 150 -30.29 30.17 -13.98
CA PRO A 150 -28.94 30.63 -13.64
C PRO A 150 -28.48 30.29 -12.21
N TRP A 151 -29.42 30.16 -11.28
CA TRP A 151 -29.21 29.76 -9.89
C TRP A 151 -28.62 28.35 -9.71
N ILE A 152 -28.87 27.42 -10.63
CA ILE A 152 -28.28 26.07 -10.58
C ILE A 152 -26.77 26.14 -10.83
N LEU A 153 -26.33 27.00 -11.74
CA LEU A 153 -24.91 27.21 -12.00
C LEU A 153 -24.21 27.79 -10.76
N VAL A 154 -24.84 28.79 -10.13
CA VAL A 154 -24.37 29.37 -8.86
C VAL A 154 -24.30 28.29 -7.76
N SER A 155 -25.33 27.44 -7.65
CA SER A 155 -25.35 26.33 -6.68
C SER A 155 -24.24 25.31 -6.94
N ALA A 156 -24.01 24.95 -8.20
CA ALA A 156 -22.94 24.04 -8.60
C ALA A 156 -21.56 24.62 -8.26
N VAL A 157 -21.34 25.91 -8.53
CA VAL A 157 -20.10 26.62 -8.19
C VAL A 157 -19.87 26.66 -6.67
N ILE A 158 -20.91 26.93 -5.88
CA ILE A 158 -20.83 26.93 -4.41
C ILE A 158 -20.55 25.53 -3.87
N ILE A 159 -21.23 24.49 -4.38
CA ILE A 159 -20.98 23.09 -4.00
C ILE A 159 -19.55 22.68 -4.35
N PHE A 160 -19.08 23.04 -5.54
CA PHE A 160 -17.72 22.76 -5.99
C PHE A 160 -16.67 23.49 -5.14
N ALA A 161 -16.88 24.77 -4.83
CA ALA A 161 -16.02 25.55 -3.95
C ALA A 161 -15.98 24.93 -2.54
N ARG A 162 -17.13 24.58 -1.96
CA ARG A 162 -17.21 23.88 -0.66
C ARG A 162 -16.53 22.52 -0.69
N ALA A 163 -16.66 21.76 -1.77
CA ALA A 163 -16.01 20.45 -1.90
C ALA A 163 -14.48 20.57 -1.94
N ARG A 164 -13.94 21.63 -2.55
CA ARG A 164 -12.50 21.91 -2.56
C ARG A 164 -11.97 22.47 -1.25
N THR A 165 -12.77 23.24 -0.51
CA THR A 165 -12.35 23.87 0.75
C THR A 165 -12.60 23.02 1.98
N ARG A 166 -13.21 21.83 1.86
CA ARG A 166 -13.22 20.88 2.99
C ARG A 166 -11.77 20.49 3.31
N PRO A 167 -11.28 20.80 4.52
CA PRO A 167 -9.99 20.30 4.96
C PRO A 167 -10.09 18.78 4.96
N ARG A 168 -9.19 18.12 4.21
CA ARG A 168 -8.99 16.68 4.36
C ARG A 168 -8.59 16.46 5.82
N ALA A 169 -9.41 15.72 6.56
CA ALA A 169 -9.10 15.35 7.92
C ALA A 169 -7.74 14.62 7.95
N PRO A 170 -6.90 14.87 8.98
CA PRO A 170 -5.60 14.23 9.14
C PRO A 170 -5.69 12.72 9.35
#